data_AF-A0A843EGI5-F1
#
_entry.id   AF-A0A843EGI5-F1
#
_cell.length_a   1.000
_cell.length_b   1.000
_cell.length_c   1.000
_cell.angle_alpha   90.00
_cell.angle_beta   90.00
_cell.angle_gamma   90.00
#
_symmetry.space_group_name_H-M   'P 1'
#
loop_
_entity.id
_entity.type
_entity.pdbx_description
1 polymer ?
#
loop_
_entity_poly.entity_id
_entity_poly.type
_entity_poly.pdbx_seq_one_letter_code
_entity_poly.pdbx_strand_id
1 'polypeptide(L)'
;MPIRVLDVDASRIVLGECSQAILVKGVSKLIDNGLQQRDAGIRVGALGCTTLVMRDNELILPPEWSIDKNEPEVAKNIKECSNMIDDDIIIIGSADNPIVAINAALTAAFELF
;
A
#
# COMPACT_ATOMS: atom_id res chain seq x y z
N MET A 1 -16.22 1.57 -7.80
CA MET A 1 -14.95 0.82 -7.79
C MET A 1 -14.71 0.31 -6.39
N PRO A 2 -14.20 -0.91 -6.14
CA PRO A 2 -14.03 -1.38 -4.77
C PRO A 2 -12.71 -0.83 -4.20
N ILE A 3 -12.74 0.39 -3.66
CA ILE A 3 -11.73 0.87 -2.72
C ILE A 3 -12.15 0.39 -1.33
N ARG A 4 -11.23 -0.21 -0.56
CA ARG A 4 -11.51 -0.65 0.82
C ARG A 4 -10.40 -0.21 1.76
N VAL A 5 -10.79 0.30 2.92
CA VAL A 5 -9.89 0.55 4.05
C VAL A 5 -9.62 -0.77 4.75
N LEU A 6 -8.36 -1.04 5.06
CA LEU A 6 -7.91 -2.25 5.75
C LEU A 6 -6.96 -1.88 6.88
N ASP A 7 -7.12 -2.57 8.00
CA ASP A 7 -6.15 -2.58 9.09
C ASP A 7 -5.17 -3.72 8.83
N VAL A 8 -3.90 -3.38 8.62
CA VAL A 8 -2.80 -4.31 8.36
C VAL A 8 -1.63 -3.96 9.28
N ASP A 9 -0.94 -4.98 9.78
CA ASP A 9 0.34 -4.74 10.45
C ASP A 9 1.44 -4.69 9.40
N ALA A 10 1.80 -3.46 9.04
CA ALA A 10 2.86 -3.17 8.07
C ALA A 10 4.07 -2.48 8.72
N SER A 11 4.18 -2.52 10.06
CA SER A 11 5.19 -1.80 10.84
C SER A 11 6.64 -2.04 10.39
N ARG A 12 6.93 -3.19 9.79
CA ARG A 12 8.26 -3.56 9.28
C ARG A 12 8.62 -2.95 7.92
N ILE A 13 7.64 -2.42 7.17
CA ILE A 13 7.82 -1.92 5.79
C ILE A 13 7.34 -0.47 5.60
N VAL A 14 7.01 0.23 6.69
CA VAL A 14 6.56 1.62 6.69
C VAL A 14 7.30 2.45 7.73
N LEU A 15 7.20 3.78 7.64
CA LEU A 15 7.81 4.72 8.57
C LEU A 15 6.75 5.40 9.46
N GLY A 16 7.09 5.71 10.72
CA GLY A 16 6.20 6.46 11.63
C GLY A 16 5.38 5.57 12.57
N GLU A 17 4.64 6.22 13.46
CA GLU A 17 3.87 5.54 14.51
C GLU A 17 2.51 5.01 14.05
N CYS A 18 1.93 5.61 13.01
CA CYS A 18 0.62 5.26 12.47
C CYS A 18 0.73 4.82 11.01
N SER A 19 -0.03 3.79 10.63
CA SER A 19 -0.21 3.40 9.23
C SER A 19 -1.65 2.99 8.94
N GLN A 20 -2.08 3.19 7.69
CA GLN A 20 -3.39 2.74 7.21
C GLN A 20 -3.29 2.25 5.78
N ALA A 21 -3.90 1.10 5.48
CA ALA A 21 -3.92 0.53 4.15
C ALA A 21 -5.23 0.78 3.40
N ILE A 22 -5.10 1.01 2.10
CA ILE A 22 -6.18 1.11 1.13
C ILE A 22 -5.94 0.08 0.02
N LEU A 23 -6.86 -0.86 -0.11
CA LEU A 23 -6.90 -1.79 -1.23
C LEU A 23 -7.64 -1.15 -2.41
N VAL A 24 -7.03 -1.20 -3.59
CA VAL A 24 -7.62 -0.76 -4.86
C VAL A 24 -7.59 -1.92 -5.85
N LYS A 25 -8.76 -2.30 -6.36
CA LYS A 25 -8.92 -3.49 -7.19
C LYS A 25 -8.59 -3.24 -8.67
N GLY A 26 -7.83 -4.13 -9.30
CA GLY A 26 -7.65 -4.19 -10.76
C GLY A 26 -6.87 -3.03 -11.40
N VAL A 27 -5.95 -2.39 -10.69
CA VAL A 27 -5.20 -1.19 -11.14
C VAL A 27 -3.68 -1.34 -11.06
N SER A 28 -3.14 -2.55 -10.83
CA SER A 28 -1.69 -2.80 -10.72
C SER A 28 -0.87 -2.22 -11.88
N LYS A 29 -1.42 -2.22 -13.09
CA LYS A 29 -0.78 -1.74 -14.32
C LYS A 29 -0.55 -0.23 -14.35
N LEU A 30 -1.21 0.52 -13.47
CA LEU A 30 -0.99 1.96 -13.29
C LEU A 30 0.20 2.25 -12.37
N ILE A 31 0.71 1.24 -11.66
CA ILE A 31 1.84 1.37 -10.75
C ILE A 31 3.13 1.00 -11.47
N ASP A 32 4.04 1.96 -11.60
CA ASP A 32 5.39 1.74 -12.13
C ASP A 32 6.34 1.34 -11.00
N ASN A 33 6.69 2.29 -10.13
CA ASN A 33 7.66 2.11 -9.04
C ASN A 33 7.13 2.59 -7.66
N GLY A 34 5.88 3.01 -7.59
CA GLY A 34 5.23 3.48 -6.36
C GLY A 34 5.67 4.87 -5.87
N LEU A 35 6.57 5.57 -6.56
CA LEU A 35 7.04 6.90 -6.17
C LEU A 35 5.94 7.95 -6.26
N GLN A 36 5.05 7.86 -7.25
CA GLN A 36 3.92 8.78 -7.40
C GLN A 36 3.00 8.71 -6.18
N GLN A 37 2.69 7.49 -5.70
CA GLN A 37 1.87 7.27 -4.51
C GLN A 37 2.56 7.77 -3.25
N ARG A 38 3.87 7.52 -3.10
CA ARG A 38 4.66 8.06 -1.99
C ARG A 38 4.62 9.58 -1.95
N ASP A 39 4.89 10.21 -3.07
CA ASP A 39 4.95 11.67 -3.18
C ASP A 39 3.56 12.30 -2.98
N ALA A 40 2.48 11.60 -3.38
CA ALA A 40 1.10 12.00 -3.08
C ALA A 40 0.80 12.01 -1.58
N GLY A 41 1.24 10.97 -0.86
CA GLY A 41 1.14 10.94 0.60
C GLY A 41 1.92 12.07 1.27
N ILE A 42 3.16 12.31 0.84
CA ILE A 42 4.00 13.38 1.39
C ILE A 42 3.35 14.76 1.22
N ARG A 43 2.67 15.01 0.09
CA ARG A 43 1.98 16.30 -0.14
C ARG A 43 0.89 16.62 0.89
N VAL A 44 0.29 15.60 1.50
CA VAL A 44 -0.75 15.77 2.53
C VAL A 44 -0.19 15.64 3.96
N GLY A 45 1.13 15.67 4.10
CA GLY A 45 1.82 15.72 5.40
C GLY A 45 2.20 14.36 5.99
N ALA A 46 2.06 13.26 5.24
CA ALA A 46 2.54 11.96 5.69
C ALA A 46 4.07 11.84 5.55
N LEU A 47 4.63 10.84 6.25
CA LEU A 47 6.04 10.47 6.11
C LEU A 47 6.28 9.70 4.80
N GLY A 48 5.26 9.03 4.28
CA GLY A 48 5.29 8.39 2.97
C GLY A 48 4.06 7.52 2.69
N CYS A 49 4.11 6.85 1.54
CA CYS A 49 3.25 5.72 1.21
C CYS A 49 4.10 4.58 0.65
N THR A 50 3.79 3.35 1.08
CA THR A 50 4.32 2.13 0.50
C THR A 50 3.24 1.52 -0.39
N THR A 51 3.54 1.25 -1.65
CA THR A 51 2.58 0.65 -2.60
C THR A 51 3.05 -0.75 -2.97
N LEU A 52 2.19 -1.74 -2.74
CA LEU A 52 2.46 -3.13 -3.11
C LEU A 52 1.46 -3.58 -4.17
N VAL A 53 1.92 -4.40 -5.10
CA VAL A 53 1.10 -4.96 -6.18
C VAL A 53 1.01 -6.47 -6.01
N MET A 54 -0.15 -7.05 -6.29
CA MET A 54 -0.27 -8.50 -6.45
C MET A 54 -0.03 -8.85 -7.92
N ARG A 55 1.00 -9.66 -8.16
CA ARG A 55 1.38 -10.13 -9.50
C ARG A 55 1.87 -11.57 -9.40
N ASP A 56 1.34 -12.45 -10.24
CA ASP A 56 1.70 -13.87 -10.25
C ASP A 56 1.52 -14.53 -8.86
N ASN A 57 0.47 -14.13 -8.13
CA ASN A 57 0.17 -14.52 -6.75
C ASN A 57 1.26 -14.15 -5.72
N GLU A 58 2.17 -13.25 -6.08
CA GLU A 58 3.24 -12.71 -5.25
C GLU A 58 2.96 -11.23 -4.93
N LEU A 59 3.17 -10.84 -3.67
CA LEU A 59 3.09 -9.46 -3.21
C LEU A 59 4.44 -8.81 -3.45
N ILE A 60 4.46 -7.84 -4.35
CA ILE A 60 5.68 -7.19 -4.82
C ILE A 60 5.65 -5.73 -4.40
N LEU A 61 6.75 -5.26 -3.79
CA LEU A 61 7.10 -3.84 -3.77
C LEU A 61 7.78 -3.51 -5.10
N PRO A 62 7.15 -2.71 -5.96
CA PRO A 62 7.72 -2.41 -7.27
C PRO A 62 9.11 -1.76 -7.18
N PRO A 63 9.98 -1.96 -8.18
CA PRO A 63 9.68 -2.69 -9.40
C PRO A 63 9.69 -4.22 -9.26
N GLU A 64 10.57 -4.81 -8.43
CA GLU A 64 10.80 -6.27 -8.43
C GLU A 64 11.19 -6.84 -7.04
N TRP A 65 10.80 -6.18 -5.93
CA TRP A 65 11.14 -6.68 -4.59
C TRP A 65 9.98 -7.49 -3.98
N SER A 66 10.16 -8.81 -3.89
CA SER A 66 9.14 -9.71 -3.35
C SER A 66 9.01 -9.59 -1.82
N ILE A 67 7.82 -9.24 -1.34
CA ILE A 67 7.48 -9.27 0.09
C ILE A 67 7.35 -10.72 0.57
N ASP A 68 6.78 -11.62 -0.23
CA ASP A 68 6.65 -13.03 0.14
C ASP A 68 7.99 -13.69 0.47
N LYS A 69 9.05 -13.36 -0.28
CA LYS A 69 10.39 -13.93 -0.08
C LYS A 69 11.16 -13.27 1.05
N ASN A 70 11.05 -11.95 1.18
CA ASN A 70 11.89 -11.18 2.10
C ASN A 70 11.23 -10.91 3.46
N GLU A 71 9.90 -10.79 3.49
CA GLU A 71 9.09 -10.48 4.66
C GLU A 71 7.80 -11.35 4.71
N PRO A 72 7.93 -12.68 4.81
CA PRO A 72 6.82 -13.63 4.65
C PRO A 72 5.68 -13.42 5.66
N GLU A 73 5.98 -12.98 6.89
CA GLU A 73 4.96 -12.69 7.90
C GLU A 73 4.11 -11.48 7.51
N VAL A 74 4.73 -10.44 6.97
CA VAL A 74 4.04 -9.24 6.48
C VAL A 74 3.20 -9.59 5.25
N ALA A 75 3.76 -10.37 4.31
CA ALA A 75 3.03 -10.85 3.14
C ALA A 75 1.77 -11.63 3.54
N LYS A 76 1.91 -12.56 4.49
CA LYS A 76 0.80 -13.37 5.00
C LYS A 76 -0.28 -12.48 5.62
N ASN A 77 0.09 -11.56 6.51
CA ASN A 77 -0.86 -10.65 7.16
C ASN A 77 -1.66 -9.83 6.13
N ILE A 78 -0.96 -9.23 5.17
CA ILE A 78 -1.59 -8.41 4.13
C ILE A 78 -2.53 -9.26 3.26
N LYS A 79 -2.11 -10.45 2.84
CA LYS A 79 -2.95 -11.33 2.00
C LYS A 79 -4.20 -11.80 2.74
N GLU A 80 -4.08 -12.20 4.00
CA GLU A 80 -5.21 -12.64 4.84
C GLU A 80 -6.21 -11.50 5.10
N CYS A 81 -5.75 -10.30 5.44
CA CYS A 81 -6.63 -9.15 5.69
C CYS A 81 -7.29 -8.63 4.41
N SER A 82 -6.58 -8.63 3.29
CA SER A 82 -7.05 -7.97 2.06
C SER A 82 -7.89 -8.88 1.16
N ASN A 83 -7.63 -10.19 1.14
CA ASN A 83 -8.09 -11.08 0.06
C ASN A 83 -7.83 -10.46 -1.33
N MET A 84 -6.66 -9.85 -1.50
CA MET A 84 -6.24 -9.28 -2.77
C MET A 84 -5.87 -10.40 -3.75
N ILE A 85 -6.15 -10.17 -5.02
CA ILE A 85 -5.86 -11.07 -6.14
C ILE A 85 -4.94 -10.36 -7.13
N ASP A 86 -4.42 -11.10 -8.11
CA ASP A 86 -3.63 -10.50 -9.19
C ASP A 86 -4.35 -9.30 -9.81
N ASP A 87 -3.56 -8.31 -10.20
CA ASP A 87 -3.97 -6.97 -10.64
C ASP A 87 -4.49 -6.00 -9.56
N ASP A 88 -4.60 -6.44 -8.31
CA ASP A 88 -4.87 -5.54 -7.19
C ASP A 88 -3.61 -4.85 -6.65
N ILE A 89 -3.82 -3.74 -5.96
CA ILE A 89 -2.77 -3.05 -5.21
C ILE A 89 -3.23 -2.75 -3.79
N ILE A 90 -2.27 -2.61 -2.88
CA ILE A 90 -2.49 -2.05 -1.56
C ILE A 90 -1.53 -0.88 -1.35
N ILE A 91 -2.09 0.27 -0.96
CA ILE A 91 -1.33 1.48 -0.64
C ILE A 91 -1.41 1.69 0.86
N ILE A 92 -0.25 1.76 1.50
CA ILE A 92 -0.13 1.92 2.94
C ILE A 92 0.45 3.30 3.21
N GLY A 93 -0.39 4.22 3.70
CA GLY A 93 0.05 5.55 4.13
C GLY A 93 0.61 5.47 5.53
N SER A 94 1.65 6.26 5.81
CA SER A 94 2.36 6.21 7.09
C SER A 94 2.71 7.61 7.61
N ALA A 95 2.43 7.87 8.89
CA ALA A 95 2.55 9.19 9.50
C ALA A 95 2.62 9.09 11.03
N ASP A 96 2.89 10.20 11.71
CA ASP A 96 2.81 10.29 13.18
C ASP A 96 1.39 10.62 13.68
N ASN A 97 0.42 10.70 12.77
CA ASN A 97 -0.99 10.95 13.06
C ASN A 97 -1.87 10.00 12.24
N PRO A 98 -2.85 9.31 12.85
CA PRO A 98 -3.67 8.33 12.14
C PRO A 98 -4.54 8.94 11.03
N ILE A 99 -5.04 10.17 11.23
CA ILE A 99 -5.83 10.90 10.21
C ILE A 99 -4.94 11.24 9.00
N VAL A 100 -3.68 11.59 9.23
CA VAL A 100 -2.73 11.87 8.16
C VAL A 100 -2.36 10.59 7.40
N ALA A 101 -2.17 9.48 8.10
CA ALA A 101 -1.86 8.18 7.48
C ALA A 101 -2.98 7.71 6.53
N ILE A 102 -4.25 7.77 6.96
CA ILE A 102 -5.38 7.42 6.10
C ILE A 102 -5.56 8.40 4.94
N ASN A 103 -5.40 9.71 5.17
CA ASN A 103 -5.51 10.71 4.11
C ASN A 103 -4.44 10.52 3.03
N ALA A 104 -3.22 10.15 3.42
CA ALA A 104 -2.15 9.86 2.49
C ALA A 104 -2.47 8.66 1.59
N ALA A 105 -2.91 7.55 2.18
CA ALA A 105 -3.28 6.36 1.42
C ALA A 105 -4.48 6.62 0.49
N LEU A 106 -5.49 7.36 0.95
CA LEU A 106 -6.65 7.75 0.13
C LEU A 106 -6.26 8.69 -1.01
N THR A 107 -5.43 9.69 -0.75
CA THR A 107 -4.95 10.64 -1.77
C THR A 107 -4.20 9.90 -2.87
N ALA A 108 -3.25 9.06 -2.48
CA ALA A 108 -2.49 8.22 -3.41
C ALA A 108 -3.38 7.26 -4.21
N ALA A 109 -4.44 6.71 -3.60
CA ALA A 109 -5.41 5.87 -4.30
C ALA A 109 -6.29 6.65 -5.27
N PHE A 110 -6.71 7.87 -4.92
CA PHE A 110 -7.56 8.69 -5.78
C PHE A 110 -6.83 9.27 -6.98
N GLU A 111 -5.52 9.51 -6.89
CA GLU A 111 -4.71 9.98 -8.03
C GLU A 111 -4.48 8.93 -9.12
N LEU A 112 -4.97 7.71 -8.94
CA LEU A 112 -5.02 6.69 -10.00
C LEU A 112 -6.13 6.96 -11.02
N PHE A 113 -6.98 7.97 -10.80
CA PHE A 113 -8.16 8.31 -11.58
C PHE A 113 -8.17 9.79 -11.99
#